data_AF-A0A174TP89-F1
#
_entry.id   AF-A0A174TP89-F1
#
_cell.length_a   1.000
_cell.length_b   1.000
_cell.length_c   1.000
_cell.angle_alpha   90.00
_cell.angle_beta   90.00
_cell.angle_gamma   90.00
#
_symmetry.space_group_name_H-M   'P 1'
#
loop_
_entity.id
_entity.type
_entity.pdbx_description
1 polymer ?
#
loop_
_entity_poly.entity_id
_entity_poly.type
_entity_poly.pdbx_seq_one_letter_code
_entity_poly.pdbx_strand_id
1 'polypeptide(L)' 'MKKELGKYLLDISKLVFAGVILAGIMSSNVNKWVLFLIGGVVCIITLLFGLRLVTTKDKEV' A
#
# COMPACT_ATOMS: atom_id res chain seq x y z
N MET A 1 10.34 17.91 -4.17
CA MET A 1 8.98 17.78 -3.59
C MET A 1 8.24 16.52 -4.08
N LYS A 2 7.95 16.33 -5.38
CA LYS A 2 7.18 15.15 -5.87
C LYS A 2 7.82 13.77 -5.62
N LYS A 3 9.16 13.67 -5.59
CA LYS A 3 9.90 12.42 -5.29
C LYS A 3 9.76 11.99 -3.82
N GLU A 4 9.77 12.97 -2.90
CA GLU A 4 9.57 12.74 -1.46
C GLU A 4 8.12 12.30 -1.19
N LEU A 5 7.15 12.86 -1.92
CA LEU A 5 5.76 12.38 -1.88
C LEU A 5 5.64 10.92 -2.37
N GLY A 6 6.35 10.55 -3.43
CA GLY A 6 6.38 9.16 -3.93
C GLY A 6 6.98 8.18 -2.93
N LYS A 7 8.09 8.55 -2.27
CA LYS A 7 8.66 7.78 -1.17
C LYS A 7 7.70 7.68 0.02
N TYR A 8 7.04 8.77 0.38
CA TYR A 8 6.05 8.79 1.45
C TYR A 8 4.85 7.88 1.16
N LEU A 9 4.33 7.87 -0.08
CA LEU A 9 3.28 6.93 -0.50
C LEU A 9 3.74 5.46 -0.45
N LEU A 10 4.98 5.18 -0.81
CA LEU A 10 5.57 3.84 -0.67
C LEU A 10 5.67 3.41 0.79
N ASP A 11 6.05 4.33 1.69
CA ASP A 11 6.12 4.06 3.12
C ASP A 11 4.72 3.77 3.70
N ILE A 12 3.71 4.57 3.33
CA ILE A 12 2.30 4.32 3.67
C ILE A 12 1.83 2.96 3.14
N SER A 13 2.18 2.60 1.90
CA SER A 13 1.82 1.28 1.36
C SER A 13 2.35 0.13 2.22
N LYS A 14 3.58 0.25 2.75
CA LYS A 14 4.17 -0.75 3.65
C LYS A 14 3.45 -0.79 5.00
N LEU A 15 3.05 0.36 5.55
CA LEU A 15 2.27 0.44 6.79
C LEU A 15 0.88 -0.18 6.63
N VAL A 16 0.21 0.07 5.50
CA VAL A 16 -1.09 -0.54 5.18
C VAL A 16 -0.95 -2.06 5.05
N PHE A 17 0.09 -2.55 4.36
CA PHE A 17 0.36 -3.98 4.27
C PHE A 17 0.51 -4.63 5.64
N ALA A 18 1.32 -4.02 6.52
CA ALA A 18 1.51 -4.50 7.89
C ALA A 18 0.18 -4.50 8.69
N GLY A 19 -0.64 -3.46 8.53
CA GLY A 19 -1.96 -3.36 9.17
C GLY A 19 -2.93 -4.45 8.72
N VAL A 20 -2.95 -4.78 7.42
CA VAL A 20 -3.80 -5.85 6.86
C VAL A 20 -3.38 -7.22 7.40
N ILE A 21 -2.07 -7.51 7.44
CA ILE A 21 -1.55 -8.77 8.00
C ILE A 21 -1.87 -8.88 9.49
N LEU A 22 -1.63 -7.81 10.25
CA LEU A 22 -1.91 -7.75 11.68
C LEU A 22 -3.40 -7.97 11.97
N ALA A 23 -4.28 -7.29 11.21
CA ALA A 23 -5.72 -7.44 11.34
C ALA A 23 -6.21 -8.85 10.94
N GLY A 24 -5.51 -9.52 10.02
CA GLY A 24 -5.79 -10.91 9.65
C GLY A 24 -5.43 -11.94 10.74
N ILE A 25 -4.37 -11.68 11.51
CA ILE A 25 -3.96 -12.52 12.65
C ILE A 25 -4.83 -12.24 13.88
N MET A 26 -5.32 -11.00 14.02
CA MET A 26 -6.17 -10.62 15.14
C MET A 26 -7.47 -11.44 15.11
N SER A 27 -7.71 -12.19 16.20
CA SER A 27 -8.92 -13.02 16.34
C SER A 27 -10.14 -12.11 16.54
N SER A 28 -10.65 -11.62 15.42
CA SER A 28 -11.76 -10.70 15.31
C SER A 28 -12.82 -11.37 14.44
N ASN A 29 -14.11 -11.10 14.73
CA ASN A 29 -15.26 -11.76 14.07
C ASN A 29 -15.47 -11.32 12.60
N VAL A 30 -14.41 -10.82 11.96
CA VAL A 30 -14.39 -10.35 10.58
C VAL A 30 -13.93 -11.48 9.66
N ASN A 31 -14.57 -11.58 8.50
CA ASN A 31 -14.22 -12.58 7.51
C ASN A 31 -12.82 -12.29 6.94
N LYS A 32 -11.85 -13.15 7.28
CA LYS A 32 -10.45 -13.04 6.85
C LYS A 32 -10.32 -12.92 5.32
N TRP A 33 -11.16 -13.61 4.56
CA TRP A 33 -11.15 -13.53 3.10
C TRP A 33 -11.46 -12.12 2.59
N VAL A 34 -12.46 -11.46 3.18
CA VAL A 34 -12.85 -10.09 2.82
C VAL A 34 -11.77 -9.09 3.24
N LEU A 35 -11.17 -9.31 4.41
CA LEU A 35 -10.09 -8.48 4.92
C LEU A 35 -8.85 -8.52 4.02
N PHE A 36 -8.43 -9.71 3.58
CA PHE A 36 -7.33 -9.87 2.64
C PHE A 36 -7.65 -9.34 1.24
N LEU A 37 -8.88 -9.50 0.75
CA LEU A 37 -9.31 -8.97 -0.55
C LEU A 37 -9.28 -7.44 -0.57
N ILE A 38 -9.97 -6.79 0.36
CA ILE A 38 -10.06 -5.32 0.42
C ILE A 38 -8.69 -4.74 0.77
N GLY A 39 -8.03 -5.29 1.79
CA GLY A 39 -6.70 -4.85 2.21
C GLY A 39 -5.65 -5.02 1.11
N GLY A 40 -5.70 -6.13 0.37
CA GLY A 40 -4.84 -6.38 -0.78
C GLY A 40 -5.09 -5.41 -1.94
N VAL A 41 -6.34 -5.14 -2.29
CA VAL A 41 -6.69 -4.17 -3.34
C VAL A 41 -6.21 -2.77 -2.98
N VAL A 42 -6.46 -2.30 -1.76
CA VAL A 42 -5.99 -0.99 -1.29
C VAL A 42 -4.46 -0.92 -1.30
N CYS A 43 -3.79 -1.98 -0.87
CA CYS A 43 -2.33 -2.06 -0.88
C CYS A 43 -1.76 -1.98 -2.31
N ILE A 44 -2.35 -2.72 -3.27
CA ILE A 44 -1.93 -2.69 -4.68
C ILE A 44 -2.15 -1.31 -5.28
N ILE A 45 -3.30 -0.66 -5.03
CA ILE A 45 -3.58 0.69 -5.55
C ILE A 45 -2.57 1.70 -5.00
N THR A 46 -2.30 1.66 -3.69
CA THR A 46 -1.36 2.58 -3.02
C THR A 46 0.07 2.37 -3.51
N LEU A 47 0.46 1.11 -3.73
CA LEU A 47 1.77 0.75 -4.28
C LEU A 47 1.91 1.19 -5.74
N LEU A 48 0.89 0.96 -6.58
CA LEU A 48 0.90 1.40 -7.98
C LEU A 48 0.95 2.92 -8.10
N PHE A 49 0.19 3.65 -7.27
CA PHE A 49 0.25 5.12 -7.23
C PHE A 49 1.61 5.61 -6.75
N GLY A 50 2.14 5.06 -5.65
CA GLY A 50 3.47 5.40 -5.14
C GLY A 50 4.58 5.12 -6.14
N LEU A 51 4.53 3.97 -6.80
CA LEU A 51 5.50 3.55 -7.81
C LEU A 51 5.40 4.41 -9.08
N ARG A 52 4.20 4.69 -9.59
CA ARG A 52 4.01 5.61 -10.72
C ARG A 52 4.53 7.01 -10.41
N LEU A 53 4.30 7.52 -9.20
CA LEU A 53 4.77 8.85 -8.80
C LEU A 53 6.30 8.92 -8.67
N VAL A 54 6.96 7.81 -8.28
CA VAL A 54 8.42 7.67 -8.25
C VAL A 54 9.00 7.49 -9.67
N THR A 55 8.45 6.56 -10.47
CA THR A 55 8.95 6.18 -11.79
C THR A 55 8.71 7.23 -12.87
N THR A 56 7.62 8.02 -12.82
CA THR A 56 7.38 9.11 -13.78
C THR A 56 8.54 10.11 -13.86
N LYS A 57 9.39 10.19 -12.83
CA LYS A 57 10.58 11.06 -12.83
C LYS A 57 11.92 10.36 -12.99
N ASP A 58 11.94 9.04 -13.00
CA ASP A 58 13.12 8.26 -13.40
C ASP A 58 13.27 8.24 -14.94
N LYS A 59 12.17 8.50 -15.65
CA LYS A 59 12.13 8.63 -17.13
C LYS A 59 12.34 10.06 -17.65
N GLU A 60 12.73 11.01 -16.80
CA GLU A 60 13.17 12.36 -17.19
C GLU A 60 14.71 12.50 -17.08
N VAL A 61 15.44 11.48 -17.54
CA VAL A 61 16.89 11.55 -17.85
C VAL A 61 17.07 11.13 -19.30
#